data_AF-A0A7C3FFK4-F1
#
_entry.id   AF-A0A7C3FFK4-F1
#
_cell.length_a   1.000
_cell.length_b   1.000
_cell.length_c   1.000
_cell.angle_alpha   90.00
_cell.angle_beta   90.00
_cell.angle_gamma   90.00
#
_symmetry.space_group_name_H-M   'P 1'
#
loop_
_entity.id
_entity.type
_entity.pdbx_description
1 polymer ?
#
loop_
_entity_poly.entity_id
_entity_poly.type
_entity_poly.pdbx_seq_one_letter_code
_entity_poly.pdbx_strand_id
1 'polypeptide(L)'
;MIYDVILRKTNNKYIARAKEWPEVIVEENTRNKAIQQIKTRLIDYLTNQVEIIKIEIPLPTETGNPWLDKFGWFKDDPTFDDLQAEMAAYRQEIDLAMEQIAE
;
A
#
# COMPACT_ATOMS: atom_id res chain seq x y z
N MET A 1 -10.34 -10.56 18.02
CA MET A 1 -9.79 -9.84 16.86
C MET A 1 -10.54 -10.24 15.61
N ILE A 2 -10.79 -9.30 14.72
CA ILE A 2 -11.41 -9.54 13.41
C ILE A 2 -10.29 -9.40 12.38
N TYR A 3 -10.23 -10.35 11.45
CA TYR A 3 -9.25 -10.35 10.36
C TYR A 3 -9.94 -10.41 9.03
N ASP A 4 -9.47 -9.58 8.11
CA ASP A 4 -9.86 -9.63 6.73
C ASP A 4 -9.23 -10.87 6.07
N VAL A 5 -10.06 -11.67 5.41
CA VAL A 5 -9.64 -12.84 4.65
C VAL A 5 -10.05 -12.66 3.20
N ILE A 6 -9.08 -12.79 2.31
CA ILE A 6 -9.32 -12.85 0.88
C ILE A 6 -9.72 -14.28 0.55
N LEU A 7 -10.95 -14.47 0.07
CA LEU A 7 -11.46 -15.76 -0.37
C LEU A 7 -11.65 -15.74 -1.89
N ARG A 8 -10.95 -16.62 -2.60
CA ARG A 8 -11.13 -16.83 -4.04
C ARG A 8 -11.58 -18.26 -4.35
N LYS A 9 -12.37 -18.42 -5.40
CA LYS A 9 -12.72 -19.73 -5.96
C LYS A 9 -11.90 -19.95 -7.23
N THR A 10 -11.21 -21.07 -7.32
CA THR A 10 -10.45 -21.48 -8.51
C THR A 10 -10.82 -22.90 -8.86
N ASN A 11 -11.38 -23.11 -10.06
CA ASN A 11 -12.00 -24.37 -10.47
C ASN A 11 -13.04 -24.86 -9.43
N ASN A 12 -12.75 -25.98 -8.76
CA ASN A 12 -13.58 -26.60 -7.73
C ASN A 12 -13.07 -26.40 -6.29
N LYS A 13 -12.11 -25.50 -6.08
CA LYS A 13 -11.52 -25.26 -4.77
C LYS A 13 -11.69 -23.81 -4.33
N TYR A 14 -11.68 -23.64 -3.02
CA TYR A 14 -11.73 -22.37 -2.33
C TYR A 14 -10.38 -22.14 -1.66
N ILE A 15 -9.75 -21.03 -2.02
CA ILE A 15 -8.48 -20.61 -1.46
C ILE A 15 -8.76 -19.40 -0.57
N ALA A 16 -8.49 -19.55 0.73
CA ALA A 16 -8.61 -18.48 1.71
C ALA A 16 -7.21 -18.04 2.15
N ARG A 17 -6.96 -16.73 2.18
CA ARG A 17 -5.68 -16.13 2.57
C ARG A 17 -5.93 -14.97 3.52
N ALA A 18 -5.17 -14.88 4.61
CA ALA A 18 -5.21 -13.71 5.47
C ALA A 18 -4.69 -12.49 4.70
N LYS A 19 -5.39 -11.35 4.78
CA LYS A 19 -5.03 -10.16 4.00
C LYS A 19 -3.65 -9.62 4.40
N GLU A 20 -3.37 -9.60 5.70
CA GLU A 20 -2.16 -8.98 6.25
C GLU A 20 -0.97 -9.95 6.34
N TRP A 21 -1.20 -11.25 6.13
CA TRP A 21 -0.17 -12.30 6.16
C TRP A 21 -0.32 -13.23 4.95
N PRO A 22 0.32 -12.89 3.82
CA PRO A 22 0.20 -13.64 2.58
C PRO A 22 0.59 -15.13 2.69
N GLU A 23 1.46 -15.47 3.65
CA GLU A 23 1.90 -16.83 3.97
C GLU A 23 0.84 -17.68 4.68
N VAL A 24 -0.16 -17.04 5.32
CA VAL A 24 -1.28 -17.74 5.97
C VAL A 24 -2.36 -18.00 4.92
N ILE A 25 -2.28 -19.16 4.29
CA ILE A 25 -3.17 -19.59 3.21
C ILE A 25 -3.65 -21.03 3.42
N VAL A 26 -4.88 -21.31 3.00
CA VAL A 26 -5.47 -22.66 2.98
C VAL A 26 -6.25 -22.88 1.69
N GLU A 27 -6.33 -24.14 1.28
CA GLU A 27 -7.06 -24.57 0.09
C GLU A 27 -8.01 -25.70 0.45
N GLU A 28 -9.29 -25.54 0.14
CA GLU A 28 -10.35 -26.47 0.56
C GLU A 28 -11.41 -26.66 -0.52
N ASN A 29 -12.12 -27.79 -0.46
CA ASN A 29 -13.14 -28.11 -1.48
C ASN A 29 -14.46 -27.35 -1.29
N THR A 30 -14.68 -26.70 -0.13
CA THR A 30 -15.89 -25.93 0.14
C THR A 30 -15.57 -24.60 0.81
N ARG A 31 -16.45 -23.61 0.60
CA ARG A 31 -16.34 -22.28 1.23
C ARG A 31 -16.26 -22.38 2.75
N ASN A 32 -17.14 -23.15 3.37
CA ASN A 32 -17.17 -23.26 4.83
C ASN A 32 -15.91 -23.92 5.39
N LYS A 33 -15.39 -24.96 4.72
CA LYS A 33 -14.13 -25.58 5.12
C LYS A 33 -12.96 -24.60 5.00
N ALA A 34 -12.87 -23.84 3.90
CA ALA A 34 -11.82 -22.83 3.74
C ALA A 34 -11.85 -21.79 4.88
N ILE A 35 -13.04 -21.32 5.26
CA ILE A 35 -13.22 -20.36 6.35
C ILE A 35 -12.87 -20.96 7.73
N GLN A 36 -13.25 -22.22 7.97
CA GLN A 36 -12.87 -22.90 9.22
C GLN A 36 -11.37 -23.13 9.31
N GLN A 37 -10.75 -23.58 8.21
CA GLN A 37 -9.32 -23.89 8.23
C GLN A 37 -8.45 -22.65 8.28
N ILE A 38 -8.82 -21.57 7.59
CA ILE A 38 -8.05 -20.31 7.70
C ILE A 38 -8.11 -19.75 9.12
N LYS A 39 -9.23 -19.94 9.83
CA LYS A 39 -9.35 -19.57 11.24
C LYS A 39 -8.40 -20.37 12.11
N THR A 40 -8.37 -21.69 11.97
CA THR A 40 -7.44 -22.56 12.72
C THR A 40 -5.99 -22.20 12.42
N ARG A 41 -5.65 -22.00 11.14
CA ARG A 41 -4.30 -21.64 10.71
C ARG A 41 -3.86 -20.29 11.24
N LEU A 42 -4.77 -19.30 11.27
CA LEU A 42 -4.52 -17.99 11.86
C LEU A 42 -4.27 -18.08 13.37
N ILE A 43 -5.04 -18.88 14.10
CA ILE A 43 -4.83 -19.09 15.53
C ILE A 43 -3.43 -19.66 15.75
N ASP A 44 -3.10 -20.76 15.07
CA ASP A 44 -1.80 -21.42 15.21
C ASP A 44 -0.63 -20.50 14.83
N TYR A 45 -0.75 -19.75 13.74
CA TYR A 45 0.27 -18.79 13.34
C TYR A 45 0.50 -17.73 14.41
N LEU A 46 -0.58 -17.09 14.90
CA LEU A 46 -0.50 -15.99 15.85
C LEU A 46 -0.10 -16.42 17.27
N THR A 47 -0.34 -17.67 17.66
CA THR A 47 0.01 -18.14 19.02
C THR A 47 1.33 -18.90 19.08
N ASN A 48 1.74 -19.56 17.99
CA ASN A 48 2.84 -20.53 18.03
C ASN A 48 4.00 -20.23 17.08
N GLN A 49 3.80 -19.42 16.03
CA GLN A 49 4.83 -19.22 15.00
C GLN A 49 5.43 -17.83 15.01
N VAL A 50 4.71 -16.82 15.51
CA VAL A 50 5.18 -15.44 15.50
C VAL A 50 5.18 -14.81 16.88
N GLU A 51 6.11 -13.88 17.05
CA GLU A 51 6.20 -13.02 18.21
C GLU A 51 6.16 -11.56 17.73
N ILE A 52 5.32 -10.75 18.37
CA ILE A 52 5.29 -9.31 18.11
C ILE A 52 6.34 -8.65 19.02
N ILE A 53 7.48 -8.30 18.44
CA ILE A 53 8.53 -7.56 19.14
C ILE A 53 8.41 -6.06 18.86
N LYS A 54 8.78 -5.25 19.86
CA LYS A 54 9.00 -3.81 19.69
C LYS A 54 10.50 -3.58 19.64
N ILE A 55 10.96 -2.90 18.59
CA ILE A 55 12.36 -2.52 18.45
C ILE A 55 12.44 -1.01 18.62
N GLU A 56 13.28 -0.56 19.53
CA GLU A 56 13.66 0.84 19.62
C GLU A 56 14.65 1.15 18.51
N ILE A 57 14.27 2.09 17.64
CA ILE A 57 15.16 2.59 16.60
C ILE A 57 15.80 3.86 17.15
N PRO A 58 17.12 3.86 17.41
CA PRO A 58 17.80 5.08 17.81
C PRO A 58 17.80 6.04 16.62
N LEU A 59 16.86 6.99 16.63
CA LEU A 59 16.89 8.10 15.71
C LEU A 59 18.05 9.02 16.11
N PRO A 60 18.79 9.60 15.15
CA PRO A 60 19.72 10.67 15.45
C PRO A 60 18.99 11.76 16.24
N THR A 61 19.55 12.19 17.38
CA THR A 61 19.02 13.31 18.18
C THR A 61 18.96 14.61 17.38
N GLU A 62 19.71 14.70 16.28
CA GLU A 62 19.69 15.79 15.31
C GLU A 62 19.23 15.27 13.94
N THR A 63 17.98 14.88 13.83
CA THR A 63 17.32 14.93 12.52
C THR A 63 16.94 16.37 12.25
N GLY A 64 17.87 17.17 11.71
CA GLY A 64 17.53 18.45 11.11
C GLY A 64 16.38 18.26 10.11
N ASN A 65 15.51 19.26 9.94
CA ASN A 65 14.42 19.15 8.97
C ASN A 65 15.03 19.01 7.56
N PRO A 66 14.90 17.85 6.90
CA PRO A 66 15.59 17.58 5.62
C PRO A 66 15.09 18.48 4.48
N TRP A 67 13.96 19.17 4.69
CA TRP A 67 13.39 20.12 3.76
C TRP A 67 14.03 21.50 3.85
N LEU A 68 14.70 21.85 4.95
CA LEU A 68 15.38 23.14 5.10
C LEU A 68 16.54 23.28 4.12
N ASP A 69 17.30 22.21 3.89
CA ASP A 69 18.39 22.19 2.90
C ASP A 69 17.88 22.38 1.47
N LYS A 70 16.59 22.10 1.23
CA LYS A 70 15.93 22.19 -0.08
C LYS A 70 15.14 23.49 -0.25
N PHE A 71 15.03 24.31 0.78
CA PHE A 71 14.24 25.53 0.73
C PHE A 71 14.88 26.54 -0.24
N GLY A 72 14.15 26.88 -1.30
CA GLY A 72 14.63 27.82 -2.33
C GLY A 72 15.65 27.24 -3.31
N TRP A 73 15.80 25.90 -3.40
CA TRP A 73 16.77 25.25 -4.28
C TRP A 73 16.65 25.68 -5.75
N PHE A 74 15.45 26.04 -6.21
CA PHE A 74 15.19 26.48 -7.58
C PHE A 74 15.23 28.01 -7.78
N LYS A 75 15.56 28.79 -6.74
CA LYS A 75 15.49 30.26 -6.80
C LYS A 75 16.34 30.83 -7.94
N ASP A 76 17.54 30.28 -8.13
CA ASP A 76 18.52 30.75 -9.11
C ASP A 76 18.66 29.77 -10.29
N ASP A 77 17.70 28.84 -10.46
CA ASP A 77 17.70 27.91 -11.59
C ASP A 77 17.21 28.63 -12.85
N PRO A 78 18.07 28.81 -13.88
CA PRO A 78 17.71 29.55 -15.09
C PRO A 78 16.66 28.84 -15.95
N THR A 79 16.37 27.56 -15.67
CA THR A 79 15.37 26.75 -16.40
C THR A 79 14.03 26.67 -15.69
N PHE A 80 13.90 27.31 -14.52
CA PHE A 80 12.67 27.22 -13.72
C PHE A 80 11.45 27.81 -14.43
N ASP A 81 11.62 28.93 -15.13
CA ASP A 81 10.54 29.57 -15.89
C ASP A 81 10.05 28.67 -17.05
N ASP A 82 10.97 28.00 -17.74
CA ASP A 82 10.64 27.04 -18.80
C ASP A 82 9.85 25.85 -18.24
N LEU A 83 10.28 25.31 -17.09
CA LEU A 83 9.56 24.24 -16.39
C LEU A 83 8.14 24.69 -16.01
N GLN A 84 7.96 25.91 -15.52
CA GLN A 84 6.64 26.44 -15.17
C GLN A 84 5.73 26.57 -16.40
N ALA A 85 6.28 27.02 -17.53
CA ALA A 85 5.53 27.13 -18.79
C ALA A 85 5.06 25.76 -19.28
N GLU A 86 5.93 24.76 -19.30
CA GLU A 86 5.60 23.38 -19.68
C GLU A 86 4.53 22.76 -18.76
N MET A 87 4.66 22.97 -17.44
CA MET A 87 3.65 22.51 -16.49
C MET A 87 2.28 23.17 -16.71
N ALA A 88 2.25 24.46 -17.06
CA ALA A 88 1.01 25.18 -17.36
C ALA A 88 0.36 24.67 -18.64
N ALA A 89 1.15 24.44 -19.70
CA ALA A 89 0.67 23.87 -20.96
C ALA A 89 0.06 22.47 -20.73
N TYR A 90 0.78 21.60 -20.02
CA TYR A 90 0.29 20.26 -19.68
C TYR A 90 -1.02 20.30 -18.88
N ARG A 91 -1.17 21.26 -17.96
CA ARG A 91 -2.41 21.44 -17.19
C ARG A 91 -3.59 21.80 -18.10
N GLN A 92 -3.38 22.73 -19.03
CA GLN A 92 -4.41 23.15 -19.98
C GLN A 92 -4.86 22.00 -20.89
N GLU A 93 -3.92 21.16 -21.35
CA GLU A 93 -4.25 19.98 -22.15
C GLU A 93 -5.15 19.00 -21.39
N ILE A 94 -4.85 18.74 -20.11
CA ILE A 94 -5.67 17.88 -19.26
C ILE A 94 -7.05 18.49 -19.02
N ASP A 95 -7.11 19.77 -18.67
CA ASP A 95 -8.37 20.43 -18.35
C ASP A 95 -9.31 20.45 -19.57
N LEU A 96 -8.77 20.72 -20.78
CA LEU A 96 -9.51 20.62 -22.04
C LEU A 96 -9.99 19.19 -22.34
N ALA A 97 -9.13 18.19 -22.13
CA ALA A 97 -9.50 16.78 -22.31
C ALA A 97 -10.60 16.35 -21.33
N MET A 98 -10.60 16.88 -20.10
CA MET A 98 -11.63 16.61 -19.10
C MET A 98 -12.96 17.28 -19.42
N GLU A 99 -12.95 18.51 -19.95
CA GLU A 99 -14.17 19.21 -20.41
C GLU A 99 -14.81 18.48 -21.60
N GLN A 100 -14.01 17.99 -22.55
CA GLN A 100 -14.50 17.21 -23.70
C GLN A 100 -15.08 15.83 -23.34
N ILE A 101 -14.69 15.27 -22.19
CA ILE A 101 -15.26 14.01 -21.67
C ILE A 101 -16.57 14.27 -20.90
N ALA A 102 -16.80 15.49 -20.45
CA ALA A 102 -17.97 15.88 -19.66
C ALA A 102 -19.17 16.36 -20.50
N GLU A 103 -18.97 16.66 -21.79
CA GLU A 103 -20.02 16.91 -22.81
C GLU A 103 -20.48 15.62 -23.51
#